data_AF-A0A2N7I2S3-F1
#
_entry.id   AF-A0A2N7I2S3-F1
#
_cell.length_a   1.000
_cell.length_b   1.000
_cell.length_c   1.000
_cell.angle_alpha   90.00
_cell.angle_beta   90.00
_cell.angle_gamma   90.00
#
_symmetry.space_group_name_H-M   'P 1'
#
loop_
_entity.id
_entity.type
_entity.pdbx_description
1 polymer ?
#
loop_
_entity_poly.entity_id
_entity_poly.type
_entity_poly.pdbx_seq_one_letter_code
_entity_poly.pdbx_strand_id
1 'polypeptide(L)'
;MIKKSLATAVALFISTSALISTSAMAANSVQATVDAPAQNINQVLEMTDTQTRIQQLSYMAQDKNQSIENRTGALQELASYPSQNALVAVARGLKDQDPEVREAAVIGSEPYQLEHRWALVSPLLKDSDTMVRHTATSNLVRDFNTLDDAQKAEIEPAVKELITFLETQESEKFQLLFADVLRWHNEWEKAETVYLELIKTHQNDPQVWLSYADNFRAQKKDQQAVEVLDRGLANVPDL
;
A
#
# COMPACT_ATOMS: atom_id res chain seq x y z
N MET A 1 22.77 27.80 35.92
CA MET A 1 23.35 27.71 34.56
C MET A 1 24.19 26.43 34.50
N ILE A 2 23.91 25.54 33.52
CA ILE A 2 24.82 24.50 32.97
C ILE A 2 24.97 23.22 33.85
N LYS A 3 24.25 22.13 33.53
CA LYS A 3 24.67 20.90 32.76
C LYS A 3 25.71 20.04 33.53
N LYS A 4 25.79 18.72 33.44
CA LYS A 4 25.05 17.59 32.84
C LYS A 4 25.73 16.34 33.44
N SER A 5 25.00 15.23 33.50
CA SER A 5 25.51 13.85 33.59
C SER A 5 26.57 13.56 32.51
N LEU A 6 27.55 12.68 32.79
CA LEU A 6 27.91 11.63 31.82
C LEU A 6 28.68 10.45 32.43
N ALA A 7 28.23 9.26 32.03
CA ALA A 7 28.86 7.96 32.17
C ALA A 7 30.15 7.85 31.33
N THR A 8 31.01 6.87 31.64
CA THR A 8 32.07 6.41 30.75
C THR A 8 32.18 4.89 30.79
N ALA A 9 32.23 4.33 29.58
CA ALA A 9 32.25 2.91 29.24
C ALA A 9 33.63 2.27 29.44
N VAL A 10 33.59 0.94 29.58
CA VAL A 10 34.72 0.03 29.74
C VAL A 10 35.36 -0.28 28.38
N ALA A 11 36.69 -0.24 28.33
CA ALA A 11 37.54 -0.65 27.21
C ALA A 11 38.08 -2.07 27.42
N LEU A 12 38.29 -2.84 26.36
CA LEU A 12 39.03 -4.12 26.27
C LEU A 12 39.10 -4.48 24.76
N PHE A 13 40.12 -5.03 24.11
CA PHE A 13 41.43 -5.58 24.47
C PHE A 13 42.35 -5.48 23.23
N ILE A 14 43.65 -5.38 23.47
CA ILE A 14 44.73 -5.61 22.49
C ILE A 14 45.21 -7.06 22.67
N SER A 15 45.43 -7.80 21.59
CA SER A 15 46.64 -8.63 21.46
C SER A 15 46.84 -9.12 20.02
N THR A 16 48.02 -8.80 19.52
CA THR A 16 48.66 -9.28 18.30
C THR A 16 49.17 -10.70 18.50
N SER A 17 49.16 -11.53 17.46
CA SER A 17 50.04 -12.71 17.37
C SER A 17 50.45 -12.98 15.93
N ALA A 18 51.74 -13.28 15.80
CA ALA A 18 52.52 -13.32 14.58
C ALA A 18 52.42 -14.65 13.80
N LEU A 19 52.79 -14.56 12.52
CA LEU A 19 52.93 -15.65 11.55
C LEU A 19 54.20 -16.49 11.81
N ILE A 20 54.10 -17.83 11.73
CA ILE A 20 55.14 -18.69 11.13
C ILE A 20 54.45 -19.85 10.40
N SER A 21 54.79 -20.01 9.12
CA SER A 21 54.42 -21.11 8.23
C SER A 21 55.46 -22.22 8.26
N THR A 22 55.04 -23.49 8.33
CA THR A 22 55.77 -24.66 7.80
C THR A 22 54.77 -25.73 7.35
N SER A 23 55.19 -26.49 6.35
CA SER A 23 54.44 -27.39 5.48
C SER A 23 54.38 -28.84 5.96
N ALA A 24 53.36 -29.57 5.46
CA ALA A 24 53.34 -30.98 5.05
C ALA A 24 52.31 -31.91 5.76
N MET A 25 51.31 -32.30 4.95
CA MET A 25 50.70 -33.64 4.78
C MET A 25 50.17 -34.41 6.01
N ALA A 26 48.84 -34.42 6.19
CA ALA A 26 48.09 -35.62 6.57
C ALA A 26 46.61 -35.46 6.18
N ALA A 27 46.07 -36.51 5.58
CA ALA A 27 44.69 -36.64 5.13
C ALA A 27 43.67 -36.72 6.29
N ASN A 28 42.39 -36.62 5.92
CA ASN A 28 41.16 -36.77 6.71
C ASN A 28 40.67 -35.57 7.53
N SER A 29 39.78 -34.79 6.92
CA SER A 29 38.35 -34.83 7.28
C SER A 29 37.55 -33.95 6.32
N VAL A 30 37.12 -34.51 5.19
CA VAL A 30 35.95 -33.99 4.48
C VAL A 30 34.74 -34.42 5.30
N GLN A 31 34.28 -33.59 6.24
CA GLN A 31 32.90 -33.64 6.76
C GLN A 31 32.61 -32.38 7.59
N ALA A 32 32.31 -31.27 6.92
CA ALA A 32 31.66 -30.07 7.47
C ALA A 32 31.38 -29.15 6.27
N THR A 33 30.17 -28.77 5.89
CA THR A 33 28.80 -28.89 6.41
C THR A 33 27.93 -28.52 5.20
N VAL A 34 27.05 -29.43 4.73
CA VAL A 34 25.96 -29.09 3.79
C VAL A 34 24.65 -29.55 4.40
N ASP A 35 24.37 -29.02 5.58
CA ASP A 35 23.01 -28.98 6.14
C ASP A 35 22.62 -27.51 6.27
N ALA A 36 22.44 -26.85 5.12
CA ALA A 36 21.56 -25.69 5.11
C ALA A 36 20.13 -26.23 5.31
N PRO A 37 19.40 -25.84 6.37
CA PRO A 37 18.08 -26.37 6.61
C PRO A 37 17.19 -26.04 5.40
N ALA A 38 16.44 -27.03 4.89
CA ALA A 38 15.62 -26.93 3.68
C ALA A 38 14.67 -25.70 3.66
N GLN A 39 14.37 -25.11 4.82
CA GLN A 39 13.65 -23.85 4.97
C GLN A 39 14.36 -22.65 4.30
N ASN A 40 15.69 -22.60 4.31
CA ASN A 40 16.48 -21.51 3.72
C ASN A 40 16.50 -21.58 2.18
N ILE A 41 16.49 -22.79 1.61
CA ILE A 41 16.45 -22.98 0.15
C ILE A 41 15.08 -22.57 -0.41
N ASN A 42 13.99 -22.97 0.23
CA ASN A 42 12.65 -22.59 -0.22
C ASN A 42 12.44 -21.06 -0.15
N GLN A 43 12.91 -20.41 0.91
CA GLN A 43 12.87 -18.95 1.04
C GLN A 43 13.70 -18.25 -0.05
N VAL A 44 14.91 -18.74 -0.35
CA VAL A 44 15.75 -18.16 -1.41
C VAL A 44 15.11 -18.36 -2.80
N LEU A 45 14.49 -19.52 -3.06
CA LEU A 45 13.78 -19.79 -4.32
C LEU A 45 12.54 -18.90 -4.47
N GLU A 46 11.71 -18.76 -3.44
CA GLU A 46 10.53 -17.88 -3.42
C GLU A 46 10.93 -16.40 -3.60
N MET A 47 12.02 -15.96 -2.95
CA MET A 47 12.56 -14.61 -3.14
C MET A 47 13.05 -14.39 -4.58
N THR A 48 13.70 -15.40 -5.17
CA THR A 48 14.20 -15.32 -6.56
C THR A 48 13.05 -15.28 -7.56
N ASP A 49 12.00 -16.07 -7.34
CA ASP A 49 10.79 -16.08 -8.15
C ASP A 49 10.06 -14.73 -8.06
N THR A 50 9.90 -14.21 -6.84
CA THR A 50 9.29 -12.89 -6.60
C THR A 50 10.07 -11.76 -7.28
N GLN A 51 11.40 -11.75 -7.17
CA GLN A 51 12.23 -10.73 -7.84
C GLN A 51 12.12 -10.82 -9.37
N THR A 52 12.10 -12.04 -9.92
CA THR A 52 11.92 -12.28 -11.35
C THR A 52 10.56 -11.78 -11.82
N ARG A 53 9.49 -12.07 -11.06
CA ARG A 53 8.13 -11.59 -11.34
C ARG A 53 8.05 -10.08 -11.33
N ILE A 54 8.59 -9.42 -10.30
CA ILE A 54 8.66 -7.95 -10.21
C ILE A 54 9.34 -7.37 -11.45
N GLN A 55 10.46 -7.96 -11.86
CA GLN A 55 11.22 -7.50 -13.03
C GLN A 55 10.38 -7.64 -14.32
N GLN A 56 9.74 -8.79 -14.53
CA GLN A 56 8.88 -9.03 -15.70
C GLN A 56 7.71 -8.05 -15.77
N LEU A 57 6.98 -7.88 -14.66
CA LEU A 57 5.87 -6.92 -14.55
C LEU A 57 6.35 -5.48 -14.80
N SER A 58 7.49 -5.11 -14.21
CA SER A 58 8.07 -3.78 -14.41
C SER A 58 8.41 -3.53 -15.88
N TYR A 59 8.98 -4.51 -16.59
CA TYR A 59 9.23 -4.39 -18.03
C TYR A 59 7.94 -4.31 -18.85
N MET A 60 6.97 -5.19 -18.56
CA MET A 60 5.68 -5.24 -19.26
C MET A 60 4.94 -3.90 -19.17
N ALA A 61 4.85 -3.30 -17.97
CA ALA A 61 4.22 -2.01 -17.75
C ALA A 61 4.82 -0.87 -18.61
N GLN A 62 6.12 -0.93 -18.85
CA GLN A 62 6.89 0.12 -19.52
C GLN A 62 7.04 -0.09 -21.03
N ASP A 63 6.89 -1.32 -21.52
CA ASP A 63 7.04 -1.66 -22.94
C ASP A 63 5.84 -1.16 -23.75
N LYS A 64 6.08 -0.15 -24.59
CA LYS A 64 5.07 0.47 -25.45
C LYS A 64 4.56 -0.44 -26.57
N ASN A 65 5.22 -1.58 -26.81
CA ASN A 65 4.74 -2.58 -27.76
C ASN A 65 3.74 -3.56 -27.14
N GLN A 66 3.59 -3.57 -25.80
CA GLN A 66 2.53 -4.31 -25.12
C GLN A 66 1.17 -3.65 -25.33
N SER A 67 0.10 -4.43 -25.25
CA SER A 67 -1.26 -3.90 -25.22
C SER A 67 -1.47 -3.01 -23.99
N ILE A 68 -2.42 -2.08 -24.06
CA ILE A 68 -2.81 -1.27 -22.90
C ILE A 68 -3.22 -2.17 -21.73
N GLU A 69 -4.01 -3.21 -21.98
CA GLU A 69 -4.42 -4.21 -20.99
C GLU A 69 -3.24 -4.88 -20.26
N ASN A 70 -2.21 -5.32 -20.99
CA ASN A 70 -1.02 -5.92 -20.36
C ASN A 70 -0.29 -4.91 -19.48
N ARG A 71 -0.21 -3.66 -19.94
CA ARG A 71 0.51 -2.60 -19.25
C ARG A 71 -0.23 -2.16 -17.98
N THR A 72 -1.56 -2.03 -18.05
CA THR A 72 -2.41 -1.67 -16.91
C THR A 72 -2.46 -2.80 -15.89
N GLY A 73 -2.65 -4.05 -16.34
CA GLY A 73 -2.61 -5.23 -15.48
C GLY A 73 -1.27 -5.36 -14.74
N ALA A 74 -0.15 -5.16 -15.43
CA ALA A 74 1.16 -5.17 -14.80
C ALA A 74 1.33 -4.07 -13.73
N LEU A 75 0.86 -2.85 -13.99
CA LEU A 75 0.92 -1.75 -13.02
C LEU A 75 0.06 -2.01 -11.78
N GLN A 76 -1.14 -2.54 -11.95
CA GLN A 76 -2.03 -2.92 -10.86
C GLN A 76 -1.43 -4.04 -10.02
N GLU A 77 -0.86 -5.07 -10.67
CA GLU A 77 -0.23 -6.19 -9.97
C GLU A 77 1.00 -5.77 -9.16
N LEU A 78 1.79 -4.81 -9.66
CA LEU A 78 2.93 -4.24 -8.95
C LEU A 78 2.56 -3.58 -7.61
N ALA A 79 1.30 -3.23 -7.36
CA ALA A 79 0.84 -2.75 -6.06
C ALA A 79 1.06 -3.79 -4.93
N SER A 80 1.02 -5.09 -5.27
CA SER A 80 1.30 -6.17 -4.33
C SER A 80 2.80 -6.41 -4.09
N TYR A 81 3.67 -5.78 -4.88
CA TYR A 81 5.11 -6.01 -4.87
C TYR A 81 5.92 -4.69 -4.87
N PRO A 82 5.74 -3.83 -3.84
CA PRO A 82 6.45 -2.55 -3.77
C PRO A 82 7.97 -2.75 -3.78
N SER A 83 8.63 -2.13 -4.75
CA SER A 83 10.08 -2.22 -4.95
C SER A 83 10.58 -1.00 -5.73
N GLN A 84 11.90 -0.81 -5.84
CA GLN A 84 12.45 0.28 -6.66
C GLN A 84 12.08 0.14 -8.15
N ASN A 85 12.09 -1.08 -8.69
CA ASN A 85 11.71 -1.31 -10.09
C ASN A 85 10.22 -1.03 -10.32
N ALA A 86 9.37 -1.47 -9.39
CA ALA A 86 7.94 -1.19 -9.41
C ALA A 86 7.69 0.33 -9.37
N LEU A 87 8.38 1.05 -8.48
CA LEU A 87 8.25 2.50 -8.33
C LEU A 87 8.64 3.23 -9.62
N VAL A 88 9.70 2.80 -10.30
CA VAL A 88 10.12 3.37 -11.58
C VAL A 88 9.06 3.14 -12.66
N ALA A 89 8.48 1.93 -12.73
CA ALA A 89 7.41 1.61 -13.68
C ALA A 89 6.16 2.47 -13.41
N VAL A 90 5.74 2.57 -12.15
CA VAL A 90 4.63 3.42 -11.70
C VAL A 90 4.88 4.89 -12.05
N ALA A 91 6.04 5.44 -11.68
CA ALA A 91 6.36 6.85 -11.94
C ALA A 91 6.39 7.21 -13.44
N ARG A 92 6.72 6.24 -14.31
CA ARG A 92 6.62 6.40 -15.77
C ARG A 92 5.19 6.26 -16.27
N GLY A 93 4.42 5.30 -15.72
CA GLY A 93 3.01 5.09 -16.04
C GLY A 93 2.14 6.30 -15.69
N LEU A 94 2.42 7.00 -14.59
CA LEU A 94 1.72 8.25 -14.22
C LEU A 94 1.85 9.37 -15.26
N LYS A 95 2.79 9.26 -16.20
CA LYS A 95 3.05 10.24 -17.27
C LYS A 95 2.69 9.70 -18.65
N ASP A 96 1.98 8.57 -18.72
CA ASP A 96 1.58 7.97 -19.99
C ASP A 96 0.61 8.87 -20.76
N GLN A 97 0.61 8.75 -22.08
CA GLN A 97 -0.38 9.43 -22.93
C GLN A 97 -1.76 8.77 -22.79
N ASP A 98 -1.78 7.46 -22.56
CA ASP A 98 -3.00 6.70 -22.38
C ASP A 98 -3.56 6.89 -20.95
N PRO A 99 -4.83 7.33 -20.79
CA PRO A 99 -5.43 7.56 -19.48
C PRO A 99 -5.60 6.27 -18.66
N GLU A 100 -5.88 5.12 -19.27
CA GLU A 100 -6.04 3.86 -18.54
C GLU A 100 -4.72 3.44 -17.89
N VAL A 101 -3.60 3.69 -18.57
CA VAL A 101 -2.26 3.45 -18.03
C VAL A 101 -1.93 4.39 -16.87
N ARG A 102 -2.33 5.67 -16.97
CA ARG A 102 -2.17 6.62 -15.86
C ARG A 102 -2.99 6.19 -14.65
N GLU A 103 -4.24 5.80 -14.85
CA GLU A 103 -5.12 5.28 -13.80
C GLU A 103 -4.51 4.05 -13.12
N ALA A 104 -4.07 3.06 -13.90
CA ALA A 104 -3.43 1.87 -13.37
C ALA A 104 -2.13 2.18 -12.59
N ALA A 105 -1.38 3.20 -13.02
CA ALA A 105 -0.20 3.65 -12.29
C ALA A 105 -0.55 4.33 -10.97
N VAL A 106 -1.68 5.05 -10.88
CA VAL A 106 -2.18 5.57 -9.60
C VAL A 106 -2.47 4.41 -8.65
N ILE A 107 -3.17 3.36 -9.10
CA ILE A 107 -3.44 2.15 -8.30
C ILE A 107 -2.12 1.49 -7.87
N GLY A 108 -1.18 1.31 -8.81
CA GLY A 108 0.16 0.78 -8.53
C GLY A 108 0.97 1.58 -7.50
N SER A 109 0.56 2.82 -7.22
CA SER A 109 1.21 3.69 -6.21
C SER A 109 0.68 3.51 -4.78
N GLU A 110 -0.44 2.81 -4.59
CA GLU A 110 -1.09 2.59 -3.28
C GLU A 110 -0.16 2.11 -2.16
N PRO A 111 0.79 1.17 -2.35
CA PRO A 111 1.60 0.67 -1.24
C PRO A 111 2.71 1.64 -0.74
N TYR A 112 3.00 2.73 -1.45
CA TYR A 112 4.10 3.64 -1.08
C TYR A 112 3.69 4.62 0.03
N GLN A 113 4.67 5.11 0.79
CA GLN A 113 4.46 6.12 1.83
C GLN A 113 3.81 7.38 1.27
N LEU A 114 2.92 8.00 2.05
CA LEU A 114 2.09 9.12 1.62
C LEU A 114 2.93 10.29 1.10
N GLU A 115 4.07 10.61 1.72
CA GLU A 115 4.92 11.72 1.30
C GLU A 115 5.42 11.54 -0.14
N HIS A 116 5.79 10.30 -0.49
CA HIS A 116 6.20 9.95 -1.85
C HIS A 116 5.02 9.82 -2.80
N ARG A 117 3.92 9.20 -2.34
CA ARG A 117 2.69 9.01 -3.12
C ARG A 117 2.06 10.35 -3.48
N TRP A 118 1.98 11.28 -2.53
CA TRP A 118 1.51 12.65 -2.75
C TRP A 118 2.29 13.35 -3.85
N ALA A 119 3.62 13.36 -3.77
CA ALA A 119 4.47 14.01 -4.79
C ALA A 119 4.29 13.42 -6.20
N LEU A 120 3.97 12.13 -6.30
CA LEU A 120 3.75 11.44 -7.57
C LEU A 120 2.33 11.63 -8.11
N VAL A 121 1.32 11.57 -7.25
CA VAL A 121 -0.09 11.46 -7.63
C VAL A 121 -0.81 12.81 -7.60
N SER A 122 -0.42 13.77 -6.75
CA SER A 122 -1.11 15.07 -6.66
C SER A 122 -1.20 15.84 -7.98
N PRO A 123 -0.23 15.77 -8.93
CA PRO A 123 -0.40 16.41 -10.23
C PRO A 123 -1.59 15.87 -11.04
N LEU A 124 -1.99 14.61 -10.81
CA LEU A 124 -3.09 13.94 -11.51
C LEU A 124 -4.46 14.34 -10.94
N LEU A 125 -4.53 15.09 -9.84
CA LEU A 125 -5.77 15.74 -9.38
C LEU A 125 -6.32 16.74 -10.40
N LYS A 126 -5.49 17.16 -11.36
CA LYS A 126 -5.85 18.07 -12.47
C LYS A 126 -5.67 17.40 -13.83
N ASP A 127 -5.64 16.07 -13.89
CA ASP A 127 -5.54 15.32 -15.14
C ASP A 127 -6.70 15.69 -16.08
N SER A 128 -6.44 15.66 -17.40
CA SER A 128 -7.49 15.93 -18.40
C SER A 128 -8.58 14.87 -18.40
N ASP A 129 -8.24 13.64 -18.04
CA ASP A 129 -9.19 12.53 -17.95
C ASP A 129 -9.86 12.47 -16.58
N THR A 130 -11.19 12.38 -16.58
CA THR A 130 -11.99 12.40 -15.35
C THR A 130 -11.77 11.18 -14.47
N MET A 131 -11.62 9.99 -15.05
CA MET A 131 -11.38 8.78 -14.24
C MET A 131 -9.99 8.81 -13.61
N VAL A 132 -8.99 9.32 -14.31
CA VAL A 132 -7.66 9.53 -13.72
C VAL A 132 -7.74 10.48 -12.51
N ARG A 133 -8.49 11.60 -12.61
CA ARG A 133 -8.70 12.51 -11.47
C ARG A 133 -9.40 11.82 -10.30
N HIS A 134 -10.47 11.07 -10.56
CA HIS A 134 -11.22 10.35 -9.52
C HIS A 134 -10.34 9.32 -8.81
N THR A 135 -9.57 8.53 -9.57
CA THR A 135 -8.69 7.51 -9.02
C THR A 135 -7.55 8.14 -8.23
N ALA A 136 -6.92 9.22 -8.71
CA ALA A 136 -5.92 10.01 -7.98
C ALA A 136 -6.46 10.57 -6.65
N THR A 137 -7.68 11.11 -6.69
CA THR A 137 -8.36 11.65 -5.50
C THR A 137 -8.64 10.55 -4.48
N SER A 138 -9.22 9.42 -4.92
CA SER A 138 -9.54 8.29 -4.05
C SER A 138 -8.28 7.64 -3.45
N ASN A 139 -7.14 7.71 -4.13
CA ASN A 139 -5.85 7.21 -3.66
C ASN A 139 -5.28 8.09 -2.54
N LEU A 140 -5.39 9.42 -2.65
CA LEU A 140 -4.80 10.35 -1.69
C LEU A 140 -5.71 10.69 -0.51
N VAL A 141 -7.03 10.73 -0.72
CA VAL A 141 -7.99 11.14 0.33
C VAL A 141 -8.02 10.14 1.50
N ARG A 142 -7.58 8.89 1.32
CA ARG A 142 -7.55 7.86 2.37
C ARG A 142 -6.74 8.29 3.59
N ASP A 143 -5.73 9.14 3.37
CA ASP A 143 -4.86 9.66 4.40
C ASP A 143 -5.15 11.13 4.73
N PHE A 144 -6.34 11.64 4.39
CA PHE A 144 -6.71 13.06 4.53
C PHE A 144 -6.37 13.65 5.91
N ASN A 145 -6.55 12.86 6.97
CA ASN A 145 -6.24 13.30 8.34
C ASN A 145 -4.75 13.47 8.65
N THR A 146 -3.86 12.94 7.81
CA THR A 146 -2.40 13.07 7.93
C THR A 146 -1.83 14.18 7.04
N LEU A 147 -2.62 14.68 6.09
CA LEU A 147 -2.24 15.79 5.22
C LEU A 147 -2.09 17.09 6.00
N ASP A 148 -1.13 17.92 5.58
CA ASP A 148 -1.01 19.29 6.07
C ASP A 148 -2.10 20.21 5.49
N ASP A 149 -2.21 21.43 6.01
CA ASP A 149 -3.27 22.38 5.61
C ASP A 149 -3.19 22.79 4.13
N ALA A 150 -1.99 22.85 3.56
CA ALA A 150 -1.81 23.20 2.15
C ALA A 150 -2.26 22.04 1.24
N GLN A 151 -1.88 20.81 1.60
CA GLN A 151 -2.31 19.60 0.90
C GLN A 151 -3.83 19.40 0.98
N LYS A 152 -4.44 19.63 2.16
CA LYS A 152 -5.90 19.60 2.31
C LYS A 152 -6.58 20.62 1.42
N ALA A 153 -6.08 21.85 1.38
CA ALA A 153 -6.61 22.88 0.50
C ALA A 153 -6.45 22.52 -1.00
N GLU A 154 -5.37 21.84 -1.36
CA GLU A 154 -5.11 21.40 -2.74
C GLU A 154 -6.05 20.28 -3.21
N ILE A 155 -6.31 19.26 -2.37
CA ILE A 155 -7.15 18.11 -2.75
C ILE A 155 -8.65 18.40 -2.66
N GLU A 156 -9.06 19.37 -1.85
CA GLU A 156 -10.47 19.66 -1.54
C GLU A 156 -11.39 19.80 -2.78
N PRO A 157 -11.02 20.51 -3.86
CA PRO A 157 -11.88 20.59 -5.05
C PRO A 157 -12.08 19.23 -5.72
N ALA A 158 -11.05 18.39 -5.75
CA ALA A 158 -11.10 17.08 -6.37
C ALA A 158 -11.90 16.08 -5.51
N VAL A 159 -11.84 16.18 -4.18
CA VAL A 159 -12.70 15.40 -3.27
C VAL A 159 -14.17 15.71 -3.53
N LYS A 160 -14.53 17.00 -3.67
CA LYS A 160 -15.92 17.41 -3.98
C LYS A 160 -16.40 16.87 -5.33
N GLU A 161 -15.54 16.90 -6.34
CA GLU A 161 -15.82 16.30 -7.65
C GLU A 161 -16.08 14.79 -7.51
N LEU A 162 -15.20 14.08 -6.81
CA LEU A 162 -15.33 12.63 -6.58
C LEU A 162 -16.60 12.27 -5.80
N ILE A 163 -16.93 12.98 -4.73
CA ILE A 163 -18.16 12.79 -3.95
C ILE A 163 -19.39 12.97 -4.84
N THR A 164 -19.42 14.03 -5.65
CA THR A 164 -20.53 14.30 -6.57
C THR A 164 -20.70 13.18 -7.60
N PHE A 165 -19.58 12.66 -8.13
CA PHE A 165 -19.62 11.52 -9.04
C PHE A 165 -20.17 10.26 -8.35
N LEU A 166 -19.61 9.91 -7.18
CA LEU A 166 -19.96 8.69 -6.45
C LEU A 166 -21.41 8.67 -5.95
N GLU A 167 -21.96 9.82 -5.56
CA GLU A 167 -23.36 9.95 -5.12
C GLU A 167 -24.36 9.51 -6.22
N THR A 168 -23.97 9.60 -7.49
CA THR A 168 -24.81 9.19 -8.64
C THR A 168 -24.65 7.74 -9.07
N GLN A 169 -23.71 6.99 -8.47
CA GLN A 169 -23.40 5.62 -8.90
C GLN A 169 -24.24 4.60 -8.14
N GLU A 170 -24.82 3.61 -8.83
CA GLU A 170 -25.67 2.59 -8.17
C GLU A 170 -24.94 1.28 -7.87
N SER A 171 -23.76 1.04 -8.46
CA SER A 171 -23.05 -0.22 -8.25
C SER A 171 -22.56 -0.34 -6.80
N GLU A 172 -22.66 -1.54 -6.23
CA GLU A 172 -22.17 -1.88 -4.88
C GLU A 172 -20.74 -1.39 -4.64
N LYS A 173 -19.82 -1.67 -5.57
CA LYS A 173 -18.42 -1.23 -5.47
C LYS A 173 -18.29 0.30 -5.32
N PHE A 174 -19.05 1.07 -6.09
CA PHE A 174 -19.02 2.53 -6.00
C PHE A 174 -19.73 3.05 -4.74
N GLN A 175 -20.81 2.41 -4.29
CA GLN A 175 -21.49 2.78 -3.05
C GLN A 175 -20.59 2.53 -1.82
N LEU A 176 -19.84 1.43 -1.79
CA LEU A 176 -18.86 1.19 -0.73
C LEU A 176 -17.72 2.23 -0.77
N LEU A 177 -17.16 2.50 -1.96
CA LEU A 177 -16.15 3.55 -2.13
C LEU A 177 -16.70 4.93 -1.72
N PHE A 178 -17.97 5.21 -1.99
CA PHE A 178 -18.62 6.45 -1.59
C PHE A 178 -18.62 6.61 -0.06
N ALA A 179 -19.06 5.58 0.67
CA ALA A 179 -19.03 5.57 2.13
C ALA A 179 -17.60 5.72 2.67
N ASP A 180 -16.63 5.02 2.08
CA ASP A 180 -15.22 5.10 2.47
C ASP A 180 -14.62 6.51 2.24
N VAL A 181 -14.91 7.14 1.11
CA VAL A 181 -14.47 8.52 0.80
C VAL A 181 -15.07 9.51 1.79
N LEU A 182 -16.37 9.40 2.09
CA LEU A 182 -17.02 10.22 3.11
C LEU A 182 -16.35 10.04 4.48
N ARG A 183 -16.07 8.79 4.88
CA ARG A 183 -15.37 8.48 6.13
C ARG A 183 -13.99 9.10 6.18
N TRP A 184 -13.17 8.91 5.14
CA TRP A 184 -11.80 9.42 5.08
C TRP A 184 -11.75 10.95 5.11
N HIS A 185 -12.75 11.61 4.50
CA HIS A 185 -12.90 13.06 4.50
C HIS A 185 -13.60 13.61 5.77
N ASN A 186 -13.86 12.76 6.76
CA ASN A 186 -14.52 13.07 8.04
C ASN A 186 -16.01 13.45 7.97
N GLU A 187 -16.71 13.08 6.90
CA GLU A 187 -18.18 13.17 6.80
C GLU A 187 -18.85 11.94 7.44
N TRP A 188 -18.50 11.65 8.69
CA TRP A 188 -18.77 10.36 9.34
C TRP A 188 -20.26 10.02 9.46
N GLU A 189 -21.13 11.00 9.71
CA GLU A 189 -22.58 10.78 9.80
C GLU A 189 -23.18 10.42 8.43
N LYS A 190 -22.66 11.02 7.35
CA LYS A 190 -23.09 10.67 5.99
C LYS A 190 -22.56 9.30 5.60
N ALA A 191 -21.29 9.01 5.91
CA ALA A 191 -20.69 7.70 5.69
C ALA A 191 -21.51 6.59 6.39
N GLU A 192 -21.87 6.79 7.66
CA GLU A 192 -22.73 5.86 8.41
C GLU A 192 -24.08 5.62 7.72
N THR A 193 -24.71 6.67 7.19
CA THR A 193 -25.97 6.53 6.46
C THR A 193 -25.82 5.60 5.26
N VAL A 194 -24.73 5.74 4.48
CA VAL A 194 -24.46 4.88 3.32
C VAL A 194 -24.12 3.44 3.73
N TYR A 195 -23.28 3.25 4.76
CA TYR A 195 -22.97 1.91 5.27
C TYR A 195 -24.22 1.16 5.77
N LEU A 196 -25.12 1.86 6.47
CA LEU A 196 -26.38 1.27 6.93
C LEU A 196 -27.30 0.87 5.77
N GLU A 197 -27.24 1.56 4.63
CA GLU A 197 -27.96 1.14 3.43
C GLU A 197 -27.32 -0.10 2.80
N LEU A 198 -25.99 -0.10 2.63
CA LEU A 198 -25.24 -1.24 2.10
C LEU A 198 -25.50 -2.52 2.91
N ILE A 199 -25.54 -2.44 4.23
CA ILE A 199 -25.80 -3.60 5.10
C ILE A 199 -27.19 -4.22 4.84
N LYS A 200 -28.20 -3.45 4.42
CA LYS A 200 -29.54 -4.01 4.14
C LYS A 200 -29.53 -4.97 2.97
N THR A 201 -28.67 -4.74 1.97
CA THR A 201 -28.61 -5.53 0.74
C THR A 201 -27.40 -6.46 0.70
N HIS A 202 -26.34 -6.17 1.47
CA HIS A 202 -25.04 -6.87 1.45
C HIS A 202 -24.62 -7.36 2.84
N GLN A 203 -25.57 -7.78 3.69
CA GLN A 203 -25.30 -8.27 5.05
C GLN A 203 -24.29 -9.44 5.13
N ASN A 204 -24.07 -10.16 4.02
CA ASN A 204 -23.14 -11.29 3.95
C ASN A 204 -21.75 -10.90 3.41
N ASP A 205 -21.52 -9.63 3.05
CA ASP A 205 -20.21 -9.15 2.60
C ASP A 205 -19.37 -8.71 3.83
N PRO A 206 -18.28 -9.41 4.15
CA PRO A 206 -17.38 -9.05 5.25
C PRO A 206 -16.85 -7.61 5.13
N GLN A 207 -16.57 -7.15 3.91
CA GLN A 207 -15.92 -5.86 3.67
C GLN A 207 -16.81 -4.70 4.08
N VAL A 208 -18.13 -4.79 3.85
CA VAL A 208 -19.08 -3.75 4.25
C VAL A 208 -19.09 -3.55 5.77
N TRP A 209 -19.07 -4.65 6.54
CA TRP A 209 -19.01 -4.59 8.01
C TRP A 209 -17.67 -4.04 8.51
N LEU A 210 -16.57 -4.49 7.92
CA LEU A 210 -15.23 -3.99 8.25
C LEU A 210 -15.15 -2.48 8.02
N SER A 211 -15.55 -2.00 6.84
CA SER A 211 -15.55 -0.57 6.50
C SER A 211 -16.48 0.25 7.42
N TYR A 212 -17.66 -0.29 7.79
CA TYR A 212 -18.56 0.40 8.72
C TYR A 212 -17.97 0.52 10.13
N ALA A 213 -17.34 -0.54 10.66
CA ALA A 213 -16.65 -0.47 11.95
C ALA A 213 -15.52 0.56 11.92
N ASP A 214 -14.82 0.63 10.80
CA ASP A 214 -13.75 1.57 10.52
C ASP A 214 -14.21 3.04 10.53
N ASN A 215 -15.50 3.32 10.28
CA ASN A 215 -16.11 4.65 10.45
C ASN A 215 -16.09 5.11 11.91
N PHE A 216 -16.33 4.21 12.86
CA PHE A 216 -16.22 4.51 14.28
C PHE A 216 -14.77 4.56 14.76
N ARG A 217 -13.90 3.71 14.23
CA ARG A 217 -12.45 3.76 14.55
C ARG A 217 -11.82 5.08 14.15
N ALA A 218 -12.19 5.64 12.99
CA ALA A 218 -11.73 6.96 12.54
C ALA A 218 -12.07 8.08 13.55
N GLN A 219 -13.14 7.89 14.33
CA GLN A 219 -13.61 8.80 15.38
C GLN A 219 -13.08 8.47 16.78
N LYS A 220 -12.22 7.45 16.93
CA LYS A 220 -11.78 6.89 18.23
C LYS A 220 -12.94 6.33 19.08
N LYS A 221 -14.02 5.91 18.43
CA LYS A 221 -15.21 5.30 19.05
C LYS A 221 -15.08 3.78 19.05
N ASP A 222 -14.01 3.27 19.65
CA ASP A 222 -13.63 1.85 19.51
C ASP A 222 -14.70 0.88 20.00
N GLN A 223 -15.46 1.24 21.05
CA GLN A 223 -16.57 0.41 21.52
C GLN A 223 -17.66 0.24 20.45
N GLN A 224 -18.03 1.32 19.76
CA GLN A 224 -19.04 1.27 18.70
C GLN A 224 -18.52 0.49 17.48
N ALA A 225 -17.22 0.57 17.20
CA ALA A 225 -16.60 -0.26 16.17
C ALA A 225 -16.73 -1.76 16.50
N VAL A 226 -16.47 -2.16 17.75
CA VAL A 226 -16.66 -3.56 18.21
C VAL A 226 -18.14 -3.98 18.09
N GLU A 227 -19.08 -3.12 18.49
CA GLU A 227 -20.52 -3.40 18.35
C GLU A 227 -20.97 -3.57 16.89
N VAL A 228 -20.30 -2.90 15.93
CA VAL A 228 -20.51 -3.14 14.49
C VAL A 228 -19.97 -4.51 14.09
N LEU A 229 -18.75 -4.86 14.51
CA LEU A 229 -18.12 -6.14 14.17
C LEU A 229 -18.88 -7.33 14.76
N ASP A 230 -19.38 -7.24 15.99
CA ASP A 230 -20.21 -8.27 16.61
C ASP A 230 -21.51 -8.52 15.82
N ARG A 231 -22.13 -7.46 15.28
CA ARG A 231 -23.27 -7.58 14.37
C ARG A 231 -22.87 -8.21 13.04
N GLY A 232 -21.68 -7.88 12.53
CA GLY A 232 -21.08 -8.51 11.36
C GLY A 232 -20.91 -10.02 11.55
N LEU A 233 -20.30 -10.45 12.66
CA LEU A 233 -20.08 -11.87 13.01
C LEU A 233 -21.38 -12.68 13.10
N ALA A 234 -22.48 -12.05 13.50
CA ALA A 234 -23.79 -12.70 13.53
C ALA A 234 -24.34 -13.01 12.12
N ASN A 235 -23.93 -12.26 11.10
CA ASN A 235 -24.33 -12.46 9.70
C ASN A 235 -23.25 -13.18 8.86
N VAL A 236 -21.98 -13.03 9.25
CA VAL A 236 -20.79 -13.55 8.58
C VAL A 236 -19.93 -14.28 9.64
N PRO A 237 -20.14 -15.59 9.88
CA PRO A 237 -19.48 -16.31 10.98
C PRO A 237 -17.95 -16.42 10.90
N ASP A 238 -17.35 -16.19 9.74
CA ASP A 238 -15.90 -16.25 9.48
C ASP A 238 -15.29 -14.84 9.21
N LEU A 239 -15.89 -13.79 9.76
CA LEU A 239 -15.43 -12.40 9.63
C LEU A 239 -14.05 -12.15 10.28
#